data_AF-A0A9J5ZTX9-F1
#
_entry.id   AF-A0A9J5ZTX9-F1
#
_cell.length_a   1.000
_cell.length_b   1.000
_cell.length_c   1.000
_cell.angle_alpha   90.00
_cell.angle_beta   90.00
_cell.angle_gamma   90.00
#
_symmetry.space_group_name_H-M   'P 1'
#
loop_
_entity.id
_entity.type
_entity.pdbx_description
1 polymer ?
#
loop_
_entity_poly.entity_id
_entity_poly.type
_entity_poly.pdbx_seq_one_letter_code
_entity_poly.pdbx_strand_id
1 'polypeptide(L)'
;MTRYLDTISYTATVYKYRMHYEIVLSSTGCEFQHFYPANTKKLYSFSKMIIKKIIAPEEWGMSTLKEMDYIHPEQKVVVKYNYWDYIDGFNKVLLYENANRKHSWFIKICSNIFERHVPNWFL
;
A
#
# COMPACT_ATOMS: atom_id res chain seq x y z
N MET A 1 13.11 -17.34 -9.69
CA MET A 1 13.55 -16.11 -9.01
C MET A 1 12.31 -15.44 -8.42
N THR A 2 12.09 -15.66 -7.13
CA THR A 2 10.93 -15.17 -6.39
C THR A 2 11.06 -13.66 -6.25
N ARG A 3 10.10 -12.90 -6.78
CA ARG A 3 10.17 -11.43 -6.81
C ARG A 3 9.78 -10.88 -5.44
N TYR A 4 10.32 -9.72 -5.11
CA TYR A 4 9.99 -8.99 -3.89
C TYR A 4 8.46 -8.80 -3.83
N LEU A 5 7.83 -9.34 -2.78
CA LEU A 5 6.39 -9.24 -2.47
C LEU A 5 5.39 -9.95 -3.42
N ASP A 6 5.86 -10.80 -4.34
CA ASP A 6 4.99 -11.62 -5.23
C ASP A 6 4.58 -12.95 -4.57
N THR A 7 5.18 -13.30 -3.44
CA THR A 7 4.82 -14.49 -2.68
C THR A 7 3.68 -14.22 -1.71
N ILE A 8 2.60 -14.94 -1.97
CA ILE A 8 1.62 -15.37 -1.00
C ILE A 8 2.35 -16.03 0.19
N SER A 9 2.58 -15.30 1.28
CA SER A 9 3.21 -15.87 2.48
C SER A 9 2.20 -15.96 3.61
N TYR A 10 1.87 -17.19 4.01
CA TYR A 10 0.98 -17.50 5.12
C TYR A 10 1.70 -18.34 6.15
N THR A 11 2.20 -17.67 7.16
CA THR A 11 2.23 -18.05 8.58
C THR A 11 2.49 -16.73 9.31
N ALA A 12 2.00 -16.59 10.54
CA ALA A 12 1.79 -15.33 11.27
C ALA A 12 3.03 -14.43 11.52
N THR A 13 4.17 -14.65 10.84
CA THR A 13 5.41 -13.89 10.98
C THR A 13 6.27 -13.76 9.70
N VAL A 14 5.80 -14.10 8.49
CA VAL A 14 6.70 -14.14 7.32
C VAL A 14 6.11 -13.35 6.15
N TYR A 15 6.69 -12.16 5.86
CA TYR A 15 6.45 -11.24 4.73
C TYR A 15 5.00 -10.90 4.34
N LYS A 16 4.51 -9.76 4.85
CA LYS A 16 3.39 -9.02 4.26
C LYS A 16 3.72 -8.69 2.80
N TYR A 17 2.85 -9.11 1.87
CA TYR A 17 3.07 -9.00 0.43
C TYR A 17 2.41 -7.72 -0.13
N ARG A 18 2.66 -7.35 -1.39
CA ARG A 18 2.37 -5.99 -1.92
C ARG A 18 0.90 -5.59 -1.77
N MET A 19 0.00 -6.53 -2.08
CA MET A 19 -1.45 -6.29 -2.00
C MET A 19 -1.90 -5.94 -0.58
N HIS A 20 -1.26 -6.49 0.46
CA HIS A 20 -1.57 -6.13 1.85
C HIS A 20 -1.39 -4.62 2.05
N TYR A 21 -0.22 -4.09 1.66
CA TYR A 21 0.06 -2.66 1.81
C TYR A 21 -0.79 -1.80 0.86
N GLU A 22 -1.07 -2.25 -0.37
CA GLU A 22 -2.00 -1.56 -1.26
C GLU A 22 -3.40 -1.45 -0.64
N ILE A 23 -3.90 -2.51 0.00
CA ILE A 23 -5.19 -2.50 0.69
C ILE A 23 -5.17 -1.58 1.91
N VAL A 24 -4.13 -1.67 2.75
CA VAL A 24 -3.96 -0.80 3.93
C VAL A 24 -3.92 0.69 3.52
N LEU A 25 -3.18 1.02 2.45
CA LEU A 25 -3.15 2.38 1.94
C LEU A 25 -4.48 2.78 1.31
N SER A 26 -5.17 1.86 0.63
CA SER A 26 -6.49 2.13 0.04
C SER A 26 -7.57 2.40 1.08
N SER A 27 -7.55 1.68 2.22
CA SER A 27 -8.52 1.89 3.30
C SER A 27 -8.29 3.19 4.06
N THR A 28 -7.07 3.73 4.03
CA THR A 28 -6.66 4.89 4.84
C THR A 28 -6.66 6.22 4.08
N GLY A 29 -6.65 6.19 2.74
CA GLY A 29 -6.81 7.41 1.93
C GLY A 29 -5.98 7.50 0.65
N CYS A 30 -5.43 6.40 0.16
CA CYS A 30 -4.79 6.32 -1.15
C CYS A 30 -5.71 5.65 -2.17
N GLU A 31 -5.49 5.94 -3.45
CA GLU A 31 -6.13 5.22 -4.56
C GLU A 31 -5.08 4.68 -5.50
N PHE A 32 -5.26 3.43 -5.90
CA PHE A 32 -4.37 2.74 -6.82
C PHE A 32 -5.10 2.43 -8.13
N GLN A 33 -4.41 2.68 -9.23
CA GLN A 33 -4.88 2.30 -10.56
C GLN A 33 -3.72 1.63 -11.32
N HIS A 34 -3.89 0.37 -11.69
CA HIS A 34 -2.88 -0.40 -12.40
C HIS A 34 -3.25 -0.53 -13.88
N PHE A 35 -2.27 -0.31 -14.75
CA PHE A 35 -2.42 -0.39 -16.19
C PHE A 35 -1.63 -1.56 -16.76
N TYR A 36 -2.29 -2.32 -17.62
CA TYR A 36 -1.73 -3.53 -18.23
C TYR A 36 -1.32 -3.26 -19.68
N PRO A 37 -0.26 -3.90 -20.18
CA PRO A 37 0.01 -3.91 -21.61
C PRO A 37 -1.11 -4.65 -22.33
N ALA A 38 -1.44 -4.21 -23.56
CA ALA A 38 -2.53 -4.75 -24.37
C ALA A 38 -2.48 -6.29 -24.52
N ASN A 39 -1.27 -6.86 -24.47
CA ASN A 39 -1.03 -8.28 -24.74
C ASN A 39 -0.93 -9.16 -23.47
N THR A 40 -1.04 -8.61 -22.25
CA THR A 40 -0.89 -9.44 -21.04
C THR A 40 -1.57 -8.83 -19.81
N LYS A 41 -2.61 -9.49 -19.28
CA LYS A 41 -3.28 -9.09 -18.01
C LYS A 41 -2.51 -9.49 -16.74
N LYS A 42 -1.28 -10.01 -16.85
CA LYS A 42 -0.52 -10.53 -15.70
C LYS A 42 0.55 -9.57 -15.15
N LEU A 43 0.91 -8.52 -15.88
CA LEU A 43 1.99 -7.61 -15.50
C LEU A 43 1.51 -6.17 -15.58
N TYR A 44 1.86 -5.37 -14.58
CA TYR A 44 1.59 -3.93 -14.64
C TYR A 44 2.68 -3.27 -15.47
N SER A 45 2.29 -2.52 -16.49
CA SER A 45 3.20 -1.65 -17.23
C SER A 45 3.51 -0.40 -16.41
N PHE A 46 2.47 0.26 -15.92
CA PHE A 46 2.59 1.39 -15.03
C PHE A 46 1.43 1.40 -14.03
N SER A 47 1.68 2.02 -12.89
CA SER A 47 0.70 2.18 -11.83
C SER A 47 0.57 3.65 -11.49
N LYS A 48 -0.63 4.06 -11.08
CA LYS A 48 -0.91 5.37 -10.53
C LYS A 48 -1.29 5.22 -9.07
N MET A 49 -0.67 6.04 -8.22
CA MET A 49 -1.01 6.20 -6.81
C MET A 49 -1.47 7.64 -6.59
N ILE A 50 -2.69 7.81 -6.07
CA ILE A 50 -3.22 9.12 -5.68
C ILE A 50 -3.35 9.14 -4.16
N ILE A 51 -2.59 10.00 -3.52
CA ILE A 51 -2.63 10.19 -2.07
C ILE A 51 -3.64 11.32 -1.80
N LYS A 52 -4.75 10.99 -1.13
CA LYS A 52 -5.82 11.95 -0.79
C LYS A 52 -5.82 12.37 0.67
N LYS A 53 -5.28 11.52 1.55
CA LYS A 53 -5.16 11.76 2.99
C LYS A 53 -3.90 11.08 3.53
N ILE A 54 -3.21 11.76 4.44
CA ILE A 54 -2.17 11.19 5.31
C ILE A 54 -2.70 11.21 6.74
N ILE A 55 -2.56 10.10 7.45
CA ILE A 55 -3.04 9.96 8.82
C ILE A 55 -1.90 10.23 9.78
N ALA A 56 -2.06 11.23 10.65
CA ALA A 56 -1.11 11.50 11.71
C ALA A 56 -1.23 10.47 12.86
N PRO A 57 -0.16 10.22 13.64
CA PRO A 57 -0.21 9.25 14.74
C PRO A 57 -1.38 9.52 15.71
N GLU A 58 -1.69 10.79 15.93
CA GLU A 58 -2.76 11.26 16.81
C GLU A 58 -4.16 10.94 16.26
N GLU A 59 -4.29 10.81 14.94
CA GLU A 59 -5.54 10.48 14.26
C GLU A 59 -5.76 8.96 14.14
N TRP A 60 -4.75 8.13 14.42
CA TRP A 60 -4.87 6.67 14.34
C TRP A 60 -5.71 6.07 15.48
N GLY A 61 -5.65 6.70 16.65
CA GLY A 61 -6.38 6.31 17.87
C GLY A 61 -5.56 6.55 19.14
N MET A 62 -5.98 5.95 20.25
CA MET A 62 -5.30 6.07 21.55
C MET A 62 -3.88 5.46 21.57
N SER A 63 -3.54 4.62 20.59
CA SER A 63 -2.22 3.99 20.45
C SER A 63 -1.94 3.65 18.98
N THR A 64 -0.69 3.83 18.54
CA THR A 64 -0.21 3.40 17.22
C THR A 64 -0.20 1.88 17.05
N LEU A 65 -0.25 1.14 18.16
CA LEU A 65 -0.39 -0.32 18.20
C LEU A 65 -1.84 -0.79 18.06
N LYS A 66 -2.81 0.14 18.04
CA LYS A 66 -4.21 -0.21 17.79
C LYS A 66 -4.30 -0.89 16.43
N GLU A 67 -4.77 -2.14 16.47
CA GLU A 67 -5.01 -2.93 15.27
C GLU A 67 -6.33 -2.49 14.62
N MET A 68 -6.28 -2.31 13.31
CA MET A 68 -7.43 -2.24 12.43
C MET A 68 -7.49 -3.51 11.60
N ASP A 69 -8.65 -3.83 11.06
CA ASP A 69 -8.89 -5.02 10.27
C ASP A 69 -9.35 -4.69 8.85
N TYR A 70 -9.05 -5.59 7.92
CA TYR A 70 -9.67 -5.63 6.61
C TYR A 70 -9.95 -7.07 6.21
N ILE A 71 -10.95 -7.26 5.36
CA ILE A 71 -11.27 -8.56 4.78
C ILE A 71 -10.47 -8.73 3.49
N HIS A 72 -9.63 -9.76 3.44
CA HIS A 72 -8.85 -10.05 2.26
C HIS A 72 -9.77 -10.34 1.06
N PRO A 73 -9.62 -9.66 -0.09
CA PRO A 73 -10.58 -9.74 -1.20
C PRO A 73 -10.69 -11.15 -1.79
N GLU A 74 -9.57 -11.84 -1.95
CA GLU A 74 -9.51 -13.20 -2.51
C GLU A 74 -9.84 -14.29 -1.48
N GLN A 75 -9.22 -14.26 -0.31
CA GLN A 75 -9.32 -15.34 0.68
C GLN A 75 -10.46 -15.22 1.68
N LYS A 76 -11.10 -14.05 1.76
CA LYS A 76 -12.17 -13.73 2.73
C LYS A 76 -11.77 -13.92 4.21
N VAL A 77 -10.48 -13.88 4.52
CA VAL A 77 -9.95 -13.90 5.90
C VAL A 77 -9.78 -12.49 6.43
N VAL A 78 -9.95 -12.33 7.74
CA VAL A 78 -9.69 -11.07 8.45
C VAL A 78 -8.18 -10.92 8.65
N VAL A 79 -7.62 -9.83 8.15
CA VAL A 79 -6.21 -9.48 8.31
C VAL A 79 -6.11 -8.23 9.16
N LYS A 80 -5.20 -8.24 10.13
CA LYS A 80 -4.95 -7.11 11.01
C LYS A 80 -3.73 -6.31 10.58
N TYR A 81 -3.79 -5.00 10.81
CA TYR A 81 -2.69 -4.06 10.56
C TYR A 81 -2.71 -2.93 11.59
N ASN A 82 -1.56 -2.32 11.83
CA ASN A 82 -1.41 -1.19 12.73
C ASN A 82 -0.82 0.05 12.02
N TYR A 83 -0.51 1.10 12.77
CA TYR A 83 0.00 2.35 12.19
C TYR A 83 1.36 2.17 11.51
N TRP A 84 2.21 1.30 12.04
CA TRP A 84 3.51 1.01 11.46
C TRP A 84 3.40 0.30 10.11
N ASP A 85 2.40 -0.57 9.95
CA ASP A 85 2.10 -1.19 8.66
C ASP A 85 1.63 -0.18 7.61
N TYR A 86 0.87 0.82 8.04
CA TYR A 86 0.45 1.92 7.21
C TYR A 86 1.65 2.76 6.73
N ILE A 87 2.57 3.14 7.62
CA ILE A 87 3.81 3.83 7.27
C ILE A 87 4.66 2.99 6.32
N ASP A 88 4.87 1.71 6.68
CA ASP A 88 5.64 0.77 5.87
C ASP A 88 5.05 0.58 4.48
N GLY A 89 3.73 0.71 4.33
CA GLY A 89 3.06 0.59 3.06
C GLY A 89 3.54 1.62 2.03
N PHE A 90 3.80 2.87 2.45
CA PHE A 90 4.30 3.91 1.53
C PHE A 90 5.65 3.55 0.92
N ASN A 91 6.52 2.91 1.70
CA ASN A 91 7.81 2.45 1.22
C ASN A 91 7.68 1.16 0.39
N LYS A 92 6.91 0.19 0.88
CA LYS A 92 6.89 -1.18 0.32
C LYS A 92 6.10 -1.31 -0.97
N VAL A 93 5.04 -0.52 -1.18
CA VAL A 93 4.24 -0.60 -2.41
C VAL A 93 5.03 -0.11 -3.63
N LEU A 94 5.83 0.96 -3.44
CA LEU A 94 6.63 1.55 -4.52
C LEU A 94 7.81 0.67 -4.94
N LEU A 95 8.18 -0.34 -4.14
CA LEU A 95 9.21 -1.32 -4.48
C LEU A 95 8.74 -2.37 -5.51
N TYR A 96 7.50 -2.32 -5.96
CA TYR A 96 7.05 -3.18 -7.06
C TYR A 96 7.84 -2.91 -8.33
N GLU A 97 8.47 -3.97 -8.85
CA GLU A 97 9.15 -3.97 -10.14
C GLU A 97 8.55 -5.10 -11.01
N ASN A 98 8.20 -4.79 -12.26
CA ASN A 98 7.70 -5.83 -13.16
C ASN A 98 8.84 -6.74 -13.66
N ALA A 99 8.46 -7.88 -14.26
CA ALA A 99 9.40 -8.87 -14.81
C ALA A 99 10.49 -8.29 -15.72
N ASN A 100 10.17 -7.20 -16.41
CA ASN A 100 11.00 -6.59 -17.43
C ASN A 100 11.79 -5.39 -16.90
N ARG A 101 11.71 -5.07 -15.60
CA ARG A 101 12.29 -3.87 -14.97
C ARG A 101 11.88 -2.56 -15.65
N LYS A 102 10.63 -2.53 -16.15
CA LYS A 102 10.04 -1.43 -16.92
C LYS A 102 8.76 -0.92 -16.27
N HIS A 103 8.57 -1.17 -14.97
CA HIS A 103 7.44 -0.64 -14.25
C HIS A 103 7.70 0.83 -13.91
N SER A 104 6.66 1.65 -13.93
CA SER A 104 6.76 3.04 -13.49
C SER A 104 5.55 3.43 -12.65
N TRP A 105 5.81 4.26 -11.65
CA TRP A 105 4.80 4.82 -10.78
C TRP A 105 4.52 6.28 -11.14
N PHE A 106 3.24 6.61 -11.30
CA PHE A 106 2.75 7.98 -11.32
C PHE A 106 2.15 8.30 -9.97
N ILE A 107 2.80 9.19 -9.22
CA ILE A 107 2.36 9.56 -7.87
C ILE A 107 1.75 10.96 -7.92
N LYS A 108 0.53 11.09 -7.42
CA LYS A 108 -0.16 12.38 -7.25
C LYS A 108 -0.47 12.56 -5.77
N ILE A 109 -0.06 13.70 -5.22
CA ILE A 109 -0.44 14.13 -3.87
C ILE A 109 -1.50 15.22 -4.02
N CYS A 110 -2.68 15.02 -3.43
CA CYS A 110 -3.71 16.04 -3.45
C CYS A 110 -3.35 17.18 -2.48
N SER A 111 -3.52 18.43 -2.92
CA SER A 111 -3.07 19.63 -2.19
C SER A 111 -3.72 19.80 -0.82
N ASN A 112 -4.95 19.30 -0.65
CA ASN A 112 -5.70 19.33 0.60
C ASN A 112 -4.99 18.58 1.76
N ILE A 113 -3.99 17.74 1.47
CA ILE A 113 -3.17 17.09 2.49
C ILE A 113 -2.34 18.12 3.26
N PHE A 114 -1.81 19.13 2.57
CA PHE A 114 -0.94 20.13 3.16
C PHE A 114 -1.70 21.21 3.94
N GLU A 115 -3.03 21.21 3.89
CA GLU A 115 -3.88 22.07 4.73
C GLU A 115 -3.97 21.58 6.18
N ARG A 116 -3.49 20.36 6.45
CA ARG A 116 -3.46 19.75 7.78
C ARG A 116 -2.02 19.51 8.22
N HIS A 117 -1.84 19.16 9.50
CA HIS A 117 -0.55 18.73 10.01
C HIS A 117 -0.11 17.43 9.32
N VAL A 118 0.97 17.51 8.54
CA VAL A 118 1.57 16.38 7.86
C VAL A 118 2.68 15.80 8.75
N PRO A 119 2.66 14.48 9.05
CA PRO A 119 3.71 13.86 9.86
C PRO A 119 5.10 13.96 9.22
N ASN A 120 6.13 14.15 10.05
CA ASN A 120 7.53 14.29 9.60
C ASN A 120 8.06 13.07 8.82
N TRP A 121 7.52 11.87 9.05
CA TRP A 121 7.96 10.68 8.30
C TRP A 121 7.51 10.70 6.83
N PHE A 122 6.51 11.53 6.48
CA PHE A 122 5.96 11.65 5.13
C PHE A 122 6.56 12.80 4.32
N LEU A 123 7.12 13.81 5.00
CA LEU A 123 7.82 14.96 4.38
C LEU A 123 9.25 14.57 3.98
#